data_AF-A0A2N0V298-F1
#
_entry.id   AF-A0A2N0V298-F1
#
_cell.length_a   1.000
_cell.length_b   1.000
_cell.length_c   1.000
_cell.angle_alpha   90.00
_cell.angle_beta   90.00
_cell.angle_gamma   90.00
#
_symmetry.space_group_name_H-M   'P 1'
#
loop_
_entity.id
_entity.type
_entity.pdbx_description
1 polymer ?
#
loop_
_entity_poly.entity_id
_entity_poly.type
_entity_poly.pdbx_seq_one_letter_code
_entity_poly.pdbx_strand_id
1 'polypeptide(L)'
;MAISSDSYIRLTFERFRKITFVHLVSGLDEDKPAMLQKGTIFTEITGYTEWVSETTPTISIGWDWMIQPPQEKEGFYKRISEPRSNLMLIDSQQQDFGPVKTAMLIETVIDEIVWQNVIQQYISKRYTY
;
A
#
# COMPACT_ATOMS: atom_id res chain seq x y z
N MET A 1 -6.26 -21.42 -2.05
CA MET A 1 -6.88 -20.09 -2.18
C MET A 1 -7.54 -20.07 -3.54
N ALA A 2 -8.72 -19.47 -3.67
CA ALA A 2 -9.43 -19.37 -4.94
C ALA A 2 -10.07 -17.99 -5.04
N ILE A 3 -10.33 -17.55 -6.27
CA ILE A 3 -11.05 -16.29 -6.52
C ILE A 3 -12.54 -16.60 -6.35
N SER A 4 -13.21 -15.78 -5.54
CA SER A 4 -14.64 -15.88 -5.29
C SER A 4 -15.45 -15.18 -6.39
N SER A 5 -16.76 -15.38 -6.43
CA SER A 5 -17.63 -14.78 -7.46
C SER A 5 -17.65 -13.25 -7.46
N ASP A 6 -17.33 -12.63 -6.32
CA ASP A 6 -17.19 -11.19 -6.13
C ASP A 6 -15.75 -10.69 -6.35
N SER A 7 -14.90 -11.52 -6.97
CA SER A 7 -13.49 -11.24 -7.27
C SER A 7 -12.56 -11.13 -6.06
N TYR A 8 -13.05 -11.37 -4.85
CA TYR A 8 -12.20 -11.44 -3.65
C TYR A 8 -11.52 -12.78 -3.49
N ILE A 9 -10.28 -12.74 -3.01
CA ILE A 9 -9.60 -13.91 -2.46
C ILE A 9 -9.86 -13.94 -0.96
N ARG A 10 -10.46 -15.03 -0.48
CA ARG A 10 -10.76 -15.23 0.94
C ARG A 10 -9.72 -16.09 1.62
N LEU A 11 -9.14 -15.59 2.71
CA LEU A 11 -8.25 -16.34 3.59
C LEU A 11 -8.24 -15.79 5.01
N THR A 12 -7.76 -16.59 5.96
CA THR A 12 -7.60 -16.17 7.35
C THR A 12 -6.43 -15.21 7.51
N PHE A 13 -6.52 -14.34 8.52
CA PHE A 13 -5.44 -13.40 8.85
C PHE A 13 -4.12 -14.12 9.17
N GLU A 14 -4.17 -15.25 9.87
CA GLU A 14 -2.99 -16.07 10.18
C GLU A 14 -2.25 -16.53 8.92
N ARG A 15 -3.00 -16.91 7.88
CA ARG A 15 -2.41 -17.32 6.61
C ARG A 15 -1.88 -16.11 5.84
N PHE A 16 -2.59 -14.99 5.88
CA PHE A 16 -2.22 -13.75 5.20
C PHE A 16 -0.86 -13.22 5.69
N ARG A 17 -0.63 -13.18 7.01
CA ARG A 17 0.65 -12.73 7.60
C ARG A 17 1.87 -13.53 7.18
N LYS A 18 1.68 -14.77 6.68
CA LYS A 18 2.76 -15.63 6.21
C LYS A 18 3.09 -15.42 4.73
N ILE A 19 2.32 -14.58 4.04
CA ILE A 19 2.50 -14.31 2.61
C ILE A 19 3.54 -13.21 2.45
N THR A 20 4.56 -13.49 1.65
CA THR A 20 5.55 -12.49 1.24
C THR A 20 5.00 -11.69 0.06
N PHE A 21 5.19 -10.37 0.11
CA PHE A 21 4.84 -9.44 -0.95
C PHE A 21 6.11 -8.89 -1.59
N VAL A 22 6.12 -8.88 -2.91
CA VAL A 22 7.17 -8.27 -3.72
C VAL A 22 6.66 -6.96 -4.30
N HIS A 23 7.55 -5.98 -4.39
CA HIS A 23 7.24 -4.69 -5.00
C HIS A 23 7.01 -4.88 -6.50
N LEU A 24 5.90 -4.34 -6.99
CA LEU A 24 5.57 -4.38 -8.42
C LEU A 24 5.92 -3.05 -9.09
N VAL A 25 5.42 -1.94 -8.55
CA VAL A 25 5.61 -0.60 -9.14
C VAL A 25 5.35 0.50 -8.11
N SER A 26 6.02 1.64 -8.28
CA SER A 26 5.67 2.90 -7.62
C SER A 26 5.72 4.07 -8.60
N GLY A 27 4.93 5.10 -8.35
CA GLY A 27 4.92 6.30 -9.18
C GLY A 27 4.69 7.55 -8.34
N LEU A 28 5.02 8.70 -8.93
CA LEU A 28 4.65 10.01 -8.40
C LEU A 28 3.27 10.41 -8.92
N ASP A 29 2.49 11.13 -8.12
CA ASP A 29 1.26 11.76 -8.56
C ASP A 29 1.60 13.09 -9.24
N GLU A 30 1.59 13.13 -10.57
CA GLU A 30 1.99 14.32 -11.34
C GLU A 30 0.85 15.36 -11.50
N ASP A 31 -0.40 14.98 -11.19
CA ASP A 31 -1.61 15.69 -11.62
C ASP A 31 -2.41 16.38 -10.50
N LYS A 32 -1.81 16.79 -9.38
CA LYS A 32 -2.52 17.66 -8.43
C LYS A 32 -2.41 19.10 -8.94
N PRO A 33 -3.49 19.74 -9.47
CA PRO A 33 -3.42 21.14 -9.83
C PRO A 33 -3.01 21.92 -8.59
N ALA A 34 -1.91 22.67 -8.70
CA ALA A 34 -1.48 23.57 -7.65
C ALA A 34 -2.68 24.48 -7.33
N MET A 35 -3.32 24.27 -6.19
CA MET A 35 -4.26 25.23 -5.66
C MET A 35 -3.47 26.53 -5.52
N LEU A 36 -3.75 27.49 -6.40
CA LEU A 36 -3.21 28.84 -6.42
C LEU A 36 -3.65 29.53 -5.11
N GLN A 37 -3.01 29.21 -4.00
CA GLN A 37 -3.18 29.89 -2.74
C GLN A 37 -1.86 30.57 -2.39
N LYS A 38 -1.92 31.91 -2.31
CA LYS A 38 -0.81 32.77 -1.88
C LYS A 38 -0.37 32.38 -0.48
N GLY A 39 0.73 31.63 -0.39
CA GLY A 39 1.40 31.27 0.85
C GLY A 39 2.37 30.13 0.57
N THR A 40 3.52 30.11 1.25
CA THR A 40 4.48 29.00 1.19
C THR A 40 3.82 27.73 1.71
N ILE A 41 3.13 27.00 0.84
CA ILE A 41 2.67 25.65 1.13
C ILE A 41 3.79 24.74 0.67
N PHE A 42 4.33 23.93 1.60
CA PHE A 42 5.24 22.86 1.26
C PHE A 42 4.61 22.03 0.13
N THR A 43 5.28 21.94 -1.02
CA THR A 43 4.82 21.04 -2.09
C THR A 43 4.96 19.61 -1.57
N GLU A 44 3.84 19.00 -1.19
CA GLU A 44 3.81 17.60 -0.78
C GLU A 44 4.02 16.74 -2.01
N ILE A 45 5.15 16.02 -2.06
CA ILE A 45 5.39 15.02 -3.10
C ILE A 45 4.61 13.78 -2.66
N THR A 46 3.58 13.42 -3.42
CA THR A 46 2.79 12.21 -3.19
C THR A 46 2.97 11.21 -4.33
N GLY A 47 2.58 9.97 -4.07
CA GLY A 47 2.62 8.91 -5.05
C GLY A 47 1.88 7.67 -4.58
N TYR A 48 1.97 6.62 -5.39
CA TYR A 48 1.37 5.31 -5.10
C TYR A 48 2.42 4.21 -5.14
N THR A 49 2.09 3.08 -4.54
CA THR A 49 2.86 1.85 -4.61
C THR A 49 1.94 0.65 -4.73
N GLU A 50 2.36 -0.34 -5.49
CA GLU A 50 1.62 -1.58 -5.73
C GLU A 50 2.56 -2.77 -5.46
N TRP A 51 2.04 -3.75 -4.75
CA TRP A 51 2.74 -4.94 -4.28
C TRP A 51 1.90 -6.18 -4.58
N VAL A 52 2.57 -7.28 -4.88
CA VAL A 52 1.90 -8.55 -5.23
C VAL A 52 2.52 -9.73 -4.50
N SER A 53 1.72 -10.76 -4.24
CA SER A 53 2.23 -12.05 -3.77
C SER A 53 2.63 -12.94 -4.95
N GLU A 54 3.52 -13.89 -4.70
CA GLU A 54 3.84 -14.97 -5.65
C GLU A 54 2.89 -16.17 -5.51
N THR A 55 1.77 -16.00 -4.80
CA THR A 55 0.78 -17.07 -4.61
C THR A 55 -0.12 -17.23 -5.84
N THR A 56 -0.84 -18.35 -5.92
CA THR A 56 -1.93 -18.55 -6.87
C THR A 56 -3.25 -18.79 -6.13
N PRO A 57 -4.30 -17.97 -6.35
CA PRO A 57 -4.30 -16.71 -7.10
C PRO A 57 -3.37 -15.64 -6.49
N THR A 58 -2.96 -14.69 -7.32
CA THR A 58 -2.11 -13.56 -6.91
C THR A 58 -2.91 -12.58 -6.06
N ILE A 59 -2.33 -12.20 -4.94
CA ILE A 59 -2.87 -11.17 -4.06
C ILE A 59 -2.21 -9.85 -4.42
N SER A 60 -2.98 -8.78 -4.56
CA SER A 60 -2.49 -7.43 -4.80
C SER A 60 -2.79 -6.53 -3.61
N ILE A 61 -1.85 -5.66 -3.26
CA ILE A 61 -2.00 -4.62 -2.24
C ILE A 61 -1.37 -3.34 -2.75
N GLY A 62 -2.11 -2.24 -2.71
CA GLY A 62 -1.63 -0.92 -3.10
C GLY A 62 -2.03 0.16 -2.11
N TRP A 63 -1.19 1.18 -1.95
CA TRP A 63 -1.47 2.32 -1.10
C TRP A 63 -0.77 3.57 -1.60
N ASP A 64 -1.28 4.72 -1.15
CA ASP A 64 -0.72 6.02 -1.45
C ASP A 64 0.24 6.45 -0.34
N TRP A 65 1.28 7.18 -0.73
CA TRP A 65 2.33 7.66 0.16
C TRP A 65 2.63 9.14 -0.11
N MET A 66 3.25 9.80 0.87
CA MET A 66 3.83 11.12 0.75
C MET A 66 5.27 11.13 1.26
N ILE A 67 6.06 12.09 0.77
CA ILE A 67 7.35 12.41 1.34
C ILE A 67 7.17 13.39 2.49
N GLN A 68 7.72 13.06 3.65
CA GLN A 68 7.73 13.95 4.82
C GLN A 68 8.96 14.86 4.82
N PRO A 69 8.83 16.11 5.32
CA PRO A 69 9.98 16.99 5.51
C PRO A 69 11.02 16.36 6.46
N PRO A 70 12.33 16.62 6.27
CA PRO A 70 13.42 16.02 7.06
C PRO A 70 13.42 16.30 8.57
N GLN A 71 12.45 17.07 9.09
CA GLN A 71 12.35 17.42 10.51
C GLN A 71 11.67 16.33 11.35
N GLU A 72 11.00 15.37 10.72
CA GLU A 72 10.36 14.24 11.40
C GLU A 72 11.33 13.06 11.53
N LYS A 73 11.35 12.44 12.73
CA LYS A 73 12.25 11.31 13.06
C LYS A 73 11.81 9.97 12.44
N GLU A 74 10.60 9.92 11.91
CA GLU A 74 10.04 8.76 11.21
C GLU A 74 10.33 8.91 9.71
N GLY A 75 10.62 7.81 9.03
CA GLY A 75 11.26 7.80 7.71
C GLY A 75 10.64 8.72 6.66
N PHE A 76 11.44 9.08 5.65
CA PHE A 76 11.11 10.06 4.61
C PHE A 76 9.80 9.78 3.84
N TYR A 77 9.28 8.55 3.85
CA TYR A 77 8.04 8.16 3.19
C TYR A 77 6.99 7.72 4.21
N LYS A 78 5.79 8.29 4.12
CA LYS A 78 4.65 7.99 4.98
C LYS A 78 3.45 7.56 4.16
N ARG A 79 2.77 6.49 4.58
CA ARG A 79 1.50 6.05 3.99
C ARG A 79 0.39 7.06 4.35
N ILE A 80 -0.41 7.45 3.37
CA ILE A 80 -1.48 8.47 3.52
C ILE A 80 -2.88 7.97 3.15
N SER A 81 -3.00 6.72 2.68
CA SER A 81 -4.29 6.10 2.36
C SER A 81 -4.46 4.76 3.09
N GLU A 82 -5.71 4.32 3.19
CA GLU A 82 -6.03 2.93 3.44
C GLU A 82 -5.48 2.06 2.29
N PRO A 83 -5.05 0.82 2.56
CA PRO A 83 -4.60 -0.10 1.54
C PRO A 83 -5.77 -0.65 0.72
N ARG A 84 -5.61 -0.61 -0.60
CA ARG A 84 -6.50 -1.24 -1.58
C ARG A 84 -6.01 -2.66 -1.85
N SER A 85 -6.90 -3.64 -1.84
CA SER A 85 -6.53 -5.04 -2.07
C SER A 85 -7.66 -5.86 -2.66
N ASN A 86 -7.33 -6.96 -3.32
CA ASN A 86 -8.28 -7.98 -3.77
C ASN A 86 -8.57 -9.05 -2.68
N LEU A 87 -8.28 -8.76 -1.41
CA LEU A 87 -8.54 -9.64 -0.28
C LEU A 87 -9.83 -9.32 0.46
N MET A 88 -10.50 -10.37 0.93
CA MET A 88 -11.47 -10.30 2.02
C MET A 88 -11.01 -11.28 3.11
N LEU A 89 -10.61 -10.76 4.26
CA LEU A 89 -10.17 -11.63 5.35
C LEU A 89 -11.37 -12.25 6.04
N ILE A 90 -11.23 -13.53 6.38
CA ILE A 90 -12.28 -14.33 7.03
C ILE A 90 -11.84 -14.81 8.41
N ASP A 91 -12.82 -15.07 9.28
CA ASP A 91 -12.59 -15.73 10.56
C ASP A 91 -12.48 -17.26 10.43
N SER A 92 -12.34 -17.96 11.57
CA SER A 92 -12.27 -19.43 11.61
C SER A 92 -13.58 -20.14 11.22
N GLN A 93 -14.70 -19.41 11.21
CA GLN A 93 -16.02 -19.87 10.77
C GLN A 93 -16.31 -19.51 9.31
N GLN A 94 -15.29 -19.03 8.58
CA GLN A 94 -15.38 -18.56 7.19
C GLN A 94 -16.31 -17.37 6.98
N GLN A 95 -16.53 -16.56 8.02
CA GLN A 95 -17.29 -15.32 7.92
C GLN A 95 -16.36 -14.18 7.54
N ASP A 96 -16.81 -13.36 6.58
CA ASP A 96 -16.11 -12.16 6.14
C ASP A 96 -15.98 -11.17 7.30
N PHE A 97 -14.78 -10.62 7.50
CA PHE A 97 -14.57 -9.50 8.42
C PHE A 97 -15.14 -8.17 7.87
N GLY A 98 -15.45 -8.13 6.58
CA GLY A 98 -15.84 -6.92 5.87
C GLY A 98 -14.64 -6.06 5.46
N PRO A 99 -14.87 -5.04 4.61
CA PRO A 99 -13.81 -4.28 3.97
C PRO A 99 -12.97 -3.46 4.96
N VAL A 100 -13.61 -2.76 5.91
CA VAL A 100 -12.92 -1.89 6.88
C VAL A 100 -11.97 -2.70 7.77
N LYS A 101 -12.44 -3.80 8.34
CA LYS A 101 -11.60 -4.64 9.21
C LYS A 101 -10.52 -5.39 8.41
N THR A 102 -10.81 -5.76 7.17
CA THR A 102 -9.80 -6.31 6.27
C THR A 102 -8.68 -5.30 6.00
N ALA A 103 -9.03 -4.05 5.66
CA ALA A 103 -8.05 -2.99 5.42
C ALA A 103 -7.16 -2.76 6.66
N MET A 104 -7.76 -2.59 7.86
CA MET A 104 -6.99 -2.43 9.10
C MET A 104 -6.00 -3.57 9.37
N LEU A 105 -6.39 -4.82 9.11
CA LEU A 105 -5.49 -5.97 9.29
C LEU A 105 -4.38 -5.99 8.23
N ILE A 106 -4.67 -5.56 6.99
CA ILE A 106 -3.66 -5.40 5.95
C ILE A 106 -2.63 -4.34 6.35
N GLU A 107 -3.06 -3.23 6.95
CA GLU A 107 -2.14 -2.19 7.44
C GLU A 107 -1.11 -2.75 8.41
N THR A 108 -1.52 -3.62 9.35
CA THR A 108 -0.58 -4.23 10.30
C THR A 108 0.50 -5.07 9.62
N VAL A 109 0.22 -5.64 8.44
CA VAL A 109 1.22 -6.39 7.66
C VAL A 109 2.09 -5.44 6.84
N ILE A 110 1.53 -4.36 6.30
CA ILE A 110 2.31 -3.31 5.62
C ILE A 110 3.33 -2.69 6.56
N ASP A 111 2.95 -2.45 7.82
CA ASP A 111 3.83 -1.88 8.84
C ASP A 111 5.02 -2.79 9.21
N GLU A 112 4.93 -4.10 8.91
CA GLU A 112 6.03 -5.06 9.04
C GLU A 112 6.97 -5.06 7.81
N ILE A 113 6.57 -4.45 6.68
CA ILE A 113 7.37 -4.36 5.45
C ILE A 113 8.23 -3.10 5.48
N VAL A 114 9.53 -3.22 5.16
CA VAL A 114 10.44 -2.07 4.98
C VAL A 114 10.22 -1.39 3.62
N TRP A 115 8.98 -1.01 3.34
CA TRP A 115 8.55 -0.58 2.01
C TRP A 115 9.15 0.77 1.59
N GLN A 116 9.43 1.66 2.55
CA GLN A 116 9.95 3.00 2.30
C GLN A 116 11.26 2.97 1.50
N ASN A 117 12.19 2.07 1.87
CA ASN A 117 13.46 1.92 1.18
C ASN A 117 13.26 1.40 -0.26
N VAL A 118 12.32 0.48 -0.46
CA VAL A 118 12.03 -0.10 -1.77
C VAL A 118 11.46 0.95 -2.72
N ILE A 119 10.50 1.75 -2.25
CA ILE A 119 9.95 2.87 -3.03
C ILE A 119 11.03 3.90 -3.33
N GLN A 120 11.84 4.29 -2.33
CA GLN A 120 12.90 5.27 -2.53
C GLN A 120 13.86 4.85 -3.65
N GLN A 121 14.31 3.60 -3.63
CA GLN A 121 15.20 3.06 -4.67
C GLN A 121 14.51 3.03 -6.04
N TYR A 122 13.24 2.60 -6.09
CA TYR A 122 12.48 2.51 -7.33
C TYR A 122 12.26 3.90 -7.97
N ILE A 123 11.77 4.87 -7.18
CA ILE A 123 11.53 6.25 -7.63
C ILE A 123 12.85 6.90 -8.06
N SER A 124 13.92 6.75 -7.27
CA SER A 124 15.24 7.29 -7.64
C SER A 124 15.70 6.73 -8.99
N LYS A 125 15.62 5.42 -9.20
CA LYS A 125 16.00 4.79 -10.47
C LYS A 125 15.10 5.22 -11.64
N ARG A 126 13.78 5.33 -11.40
CA ARG A 126 12.80 5.66 -12.45
C ARG A 126 12.92 7.10 -12.95
N TYR A 127 13.30 8.02 -12.07
CA TYR A 127 13.32 9.46 -12.35
C TYR A 127 14.75 10.07 -12.38
N THR A 128 15.80 9.23 -12.35
CA THR A 128 17.17 9.66 -12.67
C THR A 128 17.40 9.50 -14.17
N TYR A 129 17.80 10.60 -14.83
CA TYR A 129 18.16 10.66 -16.25
C TYR A 129 19.52 10.02 -16.54
#